data_AF-A0A444V3N1-F1
#
_entry.id   AF-A0A444V3N1-F1
#
_cell.length_a   1.000
_cell.length_b   1.000
_cell.length_c   1.000
_cell.angle_alpha   90.00
_cell.angle_beta   90.00
_cell.angle_gamma   90.00
#
_symmetry.space_group_name_H-M   'P 1'
#
loop_
_entity.id
_entity.type
_entity.pdbx_description
1 polymer ?
#
loop_
_entity_poly.entity_id
_entity_poly.type
_entity_poly.pdbx_seq_one_letter_code
_entity_poly.pdbx_strand_id
1 'polypeptide(L)'
;MERPNISSLLKTSAVLLVSLIAGLLLTGRHFADFVPVDGAALSRPALCVLSALLLFALVWLYRLFCVPMELLRGADDAGYITQTGRTRAQVANEVRRRRKTGDLPPVYPNGWYRVLDSHMLARGEVKNVTMLGEQVAVFRGEDGQAHVVDAYCPHLGANLAVGGRVVGGCIECPFHGWQFRGEDGKCVRIPYAERVPEFAQIKPWPSCELNGMVLVWYHCDGMDPTWQIPEQEEITLKKWIYRGRTEHFINSHIQEIPENAADIAHLSHLHTPSILSGVDLRYTNSKVWDFVRHHWEGCPCLEAELSPGLMGACVCVLAGLAVPGG
;
A
#
# COMPACT_ATOMS: atom_id res chain seq x y z
N MET A 1 18.79 5.28 20.64
CA MET A 1 19.71 4.49 19.78
C MET A 1 19.10 4.43 18.39
N GLU A 2 19.48 5.36 17.53
CA GLU A 2 19.10 5.34 16.11
C GLU A 2 19.66 4.06 15.47
N ARG A 3 18.78 3.23 14.89
CA ARG A 3 19.24 2.15 14.02
C ARG A 3 19.72 2.79 12.71
N PRO A 4 20.93 2.49 12.24
CA PRO A 4 21.43 3.11 11.03
C PRO A 4 20.54 2.72 9.86
N ASN A 5 20.14 3.72 9.07
CA ASN A 5 19.33 3.54 7.88
C ASN A 5 20.09 2.62 6.91
N ILE A 6 19.61 1.39 6.71
CA ILE A 6 20.25 0.38 5.86
C ILE A 6 20.42 0.89 4.42
N SER A 7 19.57 1.81 3.96
CA SER A 7 19.72 2.45 2.65
C SER A 7 20.88 3.45 2.59
N SER A 8 21.25 4.09 3.70
CA SER A 8 22.43 4.98 3.76
C SER A 8 23.72 4.17 3.87
N LEU A 9 23.70 3.07 4.63
CA LEU A 9 24.80 2.09 4.70
C LEU A 9 25.06 1.44 3.33
N LEU A 10 24.03 1.06 2.57
CA LEU A 10 24.21 0.51 1.23
C LEU A 10 24.71 1.54 0.21
N LYS A 11 24.27 2.81 0.33
CA LYS A 11 24.79 3.91 -0.51
C LYS A 11 26.26 4.21 -0.19
N THR A 12 26.65 4.27 1.08
CA THR A 12 28.05 4.48 1.47
C THR A 12 28.92 3.27 1.14
N SER A 13 28.42 2.03 1.28
CA SER A 13 29.11 0.81 0.85
C SER A 13 29.30 0.74 -0.66
N ALA A 14 28.31 1.15 -1.46
CA ALA A 14 28.44 1.20 -2.92
C ALA A 14 29.44 2.28 -3.37
N VAL A 15 29.44 3.46 -2.73
CA VAL A 15 30.42 4.54 -3.02
C VAL A 15 31.83 4.15 -2.56
N LEU A 16 31.97 3.50 -1.41
CA LEU A 16 33.24 2.97 -0.92
C LEU A 16 33.77 1.86 -1.84
N LEU A 17 32.91 0.96 -2.33
CA LEU A 17 33.30 -0.11 -3.24
C LEU A 17 33.70 0.44 -4.62
N VAL A 18 32.99 1.42 -5.16
CA VAL A 18 33.36 2.13 -6.39
C VAL A 18 34.68 2.89 -6.21
N SER A 19 34.91 3.50 -5.05
CA SER A 19 36.17 4.19 -4.73
C SER A 19 37.32 3.21 -4.49
N LEU A 20 37.06 2.03 -3.92
CA LEU A 20 38.05 0.97 -3.75
C LEU A 20 38.45 0.39 -5.10
N ILE A 21 37.49 0.13 -5.98
CA ILE A 21 37.71 -0.34 -7.35
C ILE A 21 38.47 0.72 -8.16
N ALA A 22 38.10 2.00 -8.04
CA ALA A 22 38.84 3.11 -8.66
C ALA A 22 40.27 3.24 -8.10
N GLY A 23 40.47 3.05 -6.79
CA GLY A 23 41.78 3.05 -6.13
C GLY A 23 42.66 1.87 -6.55
N LEU A 24 42.09 0.68 -6.69
CA LEU A 24 42.74 -0.53 -7.21
C LEU A 24 43.11 -0.40 -8.69
N LEU A 25 42.29 0.32 -9.48
CA LEU A 25 42.58 0.64 -10.88
C LEU A 25 43.69 1.69 -11.04
N LEU A 26 43.81 2.65 -10.11
CA LEU A 26 44.82 3.72 -10.14
C LEU A 26 46.18 3.31 -9.57
N THR A 27 46.24 2.33 -8.67
CA THR A 27 47.48 1.88 -8.01
C THR A 27 48.13 0.64 -8.66
N GLY A 28 47.71 0.28 -9.88
CA GLY A 28 48.09 -0.94 -10.59
C GLY A 28 49.59 -1.19 -10.80
N ARG A 29 50.30 -1.66 -9.77
CA ARG A 29 51.69 -2.10 -9.86
C ARG A 29 52.03 -3.48 -9.29
N HIS A 30 51.12 -4.22 -8.66
CA HIS A 30 51.52 -5.49 -8.00
C HIS A 30 50.65 -6.74 -8.23
N PHE A 31 49.63 -6.72 -9.09
CA PHE A 31 48.78 -7.90 -9.30
C PHE A 31 49.16 -8.80 -10.49
N ALA A 32 50.20 -8.46 -11.25
CA ALA A 32 50.60 -9.19 -12.45
C ALA A 32 51.44 -10.46 -12.17
N ASP A 33 51.90 -10.67 -10.94
CA ASP A 33 52.93 -11.69 -10.64
C ASP A 33 52.36 -13.02 -10.10
N PHE A 34 51.04 -13.17 -9.93
CA PHE A 34 50.46 -14.34 -9.23
C PHE A 34 49.55 -15.25 -10.06
N VAL A 35 49.38 -15.04 -11.37
CA VAL A 35 48.60 -15.98 -12.20
C VAL A 35 49.27 -16.22 -13.57
N PRO A 36 49.97 -17.36 -13.76
CA PRO A 36 50.35 -17.80 -15.09
C PRO A 36 49.15 -18.52 -15.71
N VAL A 37 48.56 -17.97 -16.78
CA VAL A 37 47.60 -18.70 -17.62
C VAL A 37 48.03 -18.59 -19.07
N ASP A 38 48.55 -19.70 -19.60
CA ASP A 38 48.64 -19.95 -21.04
C ASP A 38 47.21 -20.08 -21.58
N GLY A 39 46.66 -18.97 -22.06
CA GLY A 39 45.32 -18.89 -22.61
C GLY A 39 44.87 -17.44 -22.65
N ALA A 40 44.80 -16.87 -23.86
CA ALA A 40 44.43 -15.48 -24.18
C ALA A 40 43.85 -14.66 -23.01
N ALA A 41 44.73 -13.97 -22.28
CA ALA A 41 44.33 -13.11 -21.18
C ALA A 41 43.36 -12.04 -21.70
N LEU A 42 42.16 -11.98 -21.11
CA LEU A 42 41.16 -10.99 -21.48
C LEU A 42 41.74 -9.58 -21.28
N SER A 43 41.58 -8.72 -22.28
CA SER A 43 42.08 -7.34 -22.16
C SER A 43 41.45 -6.63 -20.96
N ARG A 44 42.19 -5.74 -20.30
CA ARG A 44 41.68 -4.90 -19.20
C ARG A 44 40.31 -4.25 -19.49
N PRO A 45 40.04 -3.67 -20.68
CA PRO A 45 38.71 -3.15 -20.97
C PRO A 45 37.63 -4.24 -21.01
N ALA A 46 37.94 -5.44 -21.50
CA ALA A 46 37.00 -6.57 -21.49
C ALA A 46 36.67 -7.03 -20.06
N LEU A 47 37.66 -7.07 -19.15
CA LEU A 47 37.46 -7.35 -17.73
C LEU A 47 36.57 -6.28 -17.05
N CYS A 48 36.73 -5.01 -17.39
CA CYS A 48 35.88 -3.92 -16.89
C CYS A 48 34.43 -4.07 -17.38
N VAL A 49 34.23 -4.38 -18.66
CA VAL A 49 32.88 -4.57 -19.23
C VAL A 49 32.18 -5.77 -18.60
N LEU A 50 32.86 -6.92 -18.47
CA LEU A 50 32.28 -8.10 -17.84
C LEU A 50 31.92 -7.86 -16.37
N SER A 51 32.78 -7.17 -15.63
CA SER A 51 32.51 -6.79 -14.23
C SER A 51 31.29 -5.87 -14.12
N ALA A 52 31.14 -4.91 -15.04
CA ALA A 52 30.00 -4.01 -15.06
C ALA A 52 28.69 -4.75 -15.40
N LEU A 53 28.72 -5.69 -16.35
CA LEU A 53 27.57 -6.52 -16.70
C LEU A 53 27.17 -7.45 -15.56
N LEU A 54 28.13 -8.06 -14.86
CA LEU A 54 27.86 -8.88 -13.69
C LEU A 54 27.22 -8.06 -12.57
N LEU A 55 27.77 -6.88 -12.28
CA LEU A 55 27.21 -5.98 -11.27
C LEU A 55 25.77 -5.55 -11.66
N PHE A 56 25.54 -5.21 -12.92
CA PHE A 56 24.21 -4.88 -13.43
C PHE A 56 23.24 -6.06 -13.25
N ALA A 57 23.66 -7.28 -13.62
CA ALA A 57 22.85 -8.48 -13.45
C ALA A 57 22.54 -8.76 -11.97
N LEU A 58 23.52 -8.62 -11.07
CA LEU A 58 23.32 -8.79 -9.63
C LEU A 58 22.36 -7.75 -9.05
N VAL A 59 22.49 -6.48 -9.44
CA VAL A 59 21.57 -5.41 -9.03
C VAL A 59 20.16 -5.66 -9.58
N TRP A 60 20.05 -6.10 -10.82
CA TRP A 60 18.77 -6.43 -11.45
C TRP A 60 18.09 -7.61 -10.76
N LEU A 61 18.82 -8.70 -10.48
CA LEU A 61 18.33 -9.85 -9.71
C LEU A 61 17.93 -9.44 -8.30
N TYR A 62 18.73 -8.62 -7.61
CA TYR A 62 18.36 -8.08 -6.29
C TYR A 62 17.07 -7.26 -6.36
N ARG A 63 16.89 -6.41 -7.38
CA ARG A 63 15.64 -5.66 -7.55
C ARG A 63 14.46 -6.60 -7.81
N LEU A 64 14.63 -7.60 -8.65
CA LEU A 64 13.57 -8.56 -8.98
C LEU A 64 13.15 -9.41 -7.78
N PHE A 65 14.11 -9.83 -6.95
CA PHE A 65 13.87 -10.79 -5.86
C PHE A 65 13.86 -10.18 -4.46
N CYS A 66 14.19 -8.90 -4.27
CA CYS A 66 14.28 -8.30 -2.93
C CYS A 66 13.61 -6.93 -2.81
N VAL A 67 13.29 -6.25 -3.91
CA VAL A 67 12.61 -4.96 -3.86
C VAL A 67 11.11 -5.17 -4.12
N PRO A 68 10.22 -4.70 -3.23
CA PRO A 68 8.79 -4.80 -3.46
C PRO A 68 8.37 -4.13 -4.78
N MET A 69 7.53 -4.82 -5.54
CA MET A 69 7.02 -4.29 -6.81
C MET A 69 5.79 -3.43 -6.57
N GLU A 70 5.87 -2.14 -6.91
CA GLU A 70 4.72 -1.25 -6.88
C GLU A 70 4.26 -0.94 -8.30
N LEU A 71 3.02 -1.30 -8.62
CA LEU A 71 2.37 -0.93 -9.88
C LEU A 71 1.20 0.00 -9.57
N LEU A 72 1.41 1.29 -9.78
CA LEU A 72 0.38 2.31 -9.62
C LEU A 72 -0.17 2.66 -11.01
N ARG A 73 -1.47 2.52 -11.21
CA ARG A 73 -2.18 2.85 -12.45
C ARG A 73 -3.11 4.02 -12.18
N GLY A 74 -2.80 5.16 -12.79
CA GLY A 74 -3.67 6.34 -12.74
C GLY A 74 -5.02 6.08 -13.42
N ALA A 75 -5.95 7.01 -13.26
CA ALA A 75 -7.27 6.92 -13.91
C ALA A 75 -7.15 6.82 -15.43
N ASP A 76 -6.20 7.54 -16.01
CA ASP A 76 -5.82 7.51 -17.43
C ASP A 76 -5.30 6.15 -17.87
N ASP A 77 -4.50 5.47 -17.04
CA ASP A 77 -3.98 4.13 -17.38
C ASP A 77 -5.01 3.02 -17.20
N ALA A 78 -5.96 3.18 -16.27
CA ALA A 78 -6.94 2.15 -15.89
C ALA A 78 -8.19 2.13 -16.78
N GLY A 79 -8.24 2.92 -17.85
CA GLY A 79 -9.35 2.93 -18.81
C GLY A 79 -10.12 4.23 -18.93
N TYR A 80 -9.62 5.35 -18.36
CA TYR A 80 -10.11 6.66 -18.75
C TYR A 80 -9.63 7.01 -20.16
N ILE A 81 -10.38 6.52 -21.16
CA ILE A 81 -10.13 6.81 -22.57
C ILE A 81 -10.49 8.28 -22.80
N THR A 82 -9.47 9.13 -22.90
CA THR A 82 -9.68 10.48 -23.44
C THR A 82 -10.10 10.33 -24.90
N GLN A 83 -11.38 10.59 -25.19
CA GLN A 83 -11.81 10.69 -26.58
C GLN A 83 -11.10 11.88 -27.23
N THR A 84 -10.50 11.65 -28.38
CA THR A 84 -9.77 12.68 -29.15
C THR A 84 -10.67 13.90 -29.35
N GLY A 85 -10.16 15.09 -29.02
CA GLY A 85 -10.92 16.34 -29.11
C GLY A 85 -11.85 16.64 -27.94
N ARG A 86 -11.86 15.83 -26.87
CA ARG A 86 -12.67 16.07 -25.66
C ARG A 86 -11.79 16.28 -24.44
N THR A 87 -12.11 17.29 -23.64
CA THR A 87 -11.40 17.58 -22.38
C THR A 87 -11.78 16.56 -21.30
N ARG A 88 -10.91 16.41 -20.28
CA ARG A 88 -11.20 15.56 -19.11
C ARG A 88 -12.52 15.95 -18.44
N ALA A 89 -12.80 17.25 -18.33
CA ALA A 89 -14.06 17.72 -17.76
C ALA A 89 -15.27 17.25 -18.60
N GLN A 90 -15.18 17.26 -19.93
CA GLN A 90 -16.26 16.84 -20.82
C GLN A 90 -16.56 15.34 -20.71
N VAL A 91 -15.54 14.49 -20.70
CA VAL A 91 -15.70 13.04 -20.54
C VAL A 91 -16.24 12.70 -19.15
N ALA A 92 -15.72 13.34 -18.09
CA ALA A 92 -16.25 13.15 -16.74
C ALA A 92 -17.72 13.60 -16.60
N ASN A 93 -18.11 14.70 -17.24
CA ASN A 93 -19.51 15.17 -17.27
C ASN A 93 -20.42 14.24 -18.08
N GLU A 94 -19.91 13.58 -19.11
CA GLU A 94 -20.68 12.58 -19.85
C GLU A 94 -20.90 11.30 -19.06
N VAL A 95 -19.86 10.75 -18.41
CA VAL A 95 -20.01 9.60 -17.50
C VAL A 95 -21.03 9.92 -16.40
N ARG A 96 -20.93 11.13 -15.81
CA ARG A 96 -21.93 11.63 -14.85
C ARG A 96 -23.35 11.68 -15.42
N ARG A 97 -23.53 12.12 -16.67
CA ARG A 97 -24.84 12.17 -17.35
C ARG A 97 -25.38 10.80 -17.74
N ARG A 98 -24.50 9.85 -18.09
CA ARG A 98 -24.87 8.46 -18.43
C ARG A 98 -25.23 7.64 -17.19
N ARG A 99 -24.76 8.06 -16.02
CA ARG A 99 -25.18 7.49 -14.75
C ARG A 99 -26.68 7.76 -14.58
N LYS A 100 -27.50 6.73 -14.78
CA LYS A 100 -28.90 6.76 -14.35
C LYS A 100 -28.88 6.67 -12.83
N THR A 101 -29.08 7.80 -12.16
CA THR A 101 -29.30 7.83 -10.71
C THR A 101 -30.71 7.28 -10.45
N GLY A 102 -30.82 5.99 -10.14
CA GLY A 102 -32.01 5.44 -9.49
C GLY A 102 -32.00 5.74 -8.00
N ASP A 103 -32.85 5.06 -7.22
CA ASP A 103 -32.75 5.01 -5.76
C ASP A 103 -31.54 4.15 -5.40
N LEU A 104 -30.34 4.75 -5.48
CA LEU A 104 -29.10 4.08 -5.13
C LEU A 104 -29.07 3.82 -3.61
N PRO A 105 -28.53 2.67 -3.16
CA PRO A 105 -28.23 2.43 -1.74
C PRO A 105 -27.31 3.53 -1.18
N PRO A 106 -27.12 3.63 0.16
CA PRO A 106 -26.26 4.64 0.77
C PRO A 106 -24.92 4.79 0.03
N VAL A 107 -24.48 6.05 -0.12
CA VAL A 107 -23.38 6.46 -1.02
C VAL A 107 -22.11 5.61 -0.85
N TYR A 108 -21.89 5.09 0.36
CA TYR A 108 -20.82 4.15 0.68
C TYR A 108 -21.37 2.98 1.53
N PRO A 109 -20.96 1.73 1.27
CA PRO A 109 -21.27 0.58 2.12
C PRO A 109 -20.75 0.74 3.56
N ASN A 110 -21.47 0.21 4.55
CA ASN A 110 -20.98 0.17 5.93
C ASN A 110 -19.90 -0.91 6.08
N GLY A 111 -18.79 -0.61 6.76
CA GLY A 111 -17.70 -1.56 6.95
C GLY A 111 -16.31 -0.94 7.12
N TRP A 112 -15.30 -1.80 7.05
CA TRP A 112 -13.89 -1.42 7.13
C TRP A 112 -13.31 -1.10 5.74
N TYR A 113 -12.60 0.02 5.65
CA TYR A 113 -11.91 0.50 4.47
C TYR A 113 -10.42 0.61 4.76
N ARG A 114 -9.57 -0.04 3.93
CA ARG A 114 -8.13 0.21 3.95
C ARG A 114 -7.85 1.64 3.47
N VAL A 115 -7.09 2.39 4.25
CA VAL A 115 -6.73 3.79 3.91
C VAL A 115 -5.28 3.97 3.54
N LEU A 116 -4.37 3.18 4.13
CA LEU A 116 -2.93 3.30 3.90
C LEU A 116 -2.23 2.00 4.27
N ASP A 117 -1.13 1.67 3.59
CA ASP A 117 -0.25 0.61 4.08
C ASP A 117 0.54 1.12 5.28
N SER A 118 0.59 0.32 6.35
CA SER A 118 1.25 0.66 7.61
C SER A 118 2.70 1.14 7.40
N HIS A 119 3.43 0.47 6.50
CA HIS A 119 4.84 0.76 6.21
C HIS A 119 5.07 2.09 5.47
N MET A 120 4.03 2.67 4.87
CA MET A 120 4.08 3.98 4.21
C MET A 120 3.92 5.14 5.20
N LEU A 121 3.72 4.84 6.49
CA LEU A 121 3.53 5.80 7.57
C LEU A 121 4.60 5.59 8.65
N ALA A 122 5.70 6.35 8.55
CA ALA A 122 6.75 6.31 9.56
C ALA A 122 6.30 6.95 10.87
N ARG A 123 6.99 6.65 11.98
CA ARG A 123 6.75 7.32 13.26
C ARG A 123 6.95 8.82 13.12
N GLY A 124 6.04 9.61 13.67
CA GLY A 124 6.06 11.06 13.58
C GLY A 124 5.60 11.62 12.22
N GLU A 125 5.14 10.76 11.30
CA GLU A 125 4.68 11.17 9.97
C GLU A 125 3.16 11.34 9.92
N VAL A 126 2.70 12.22 9.02
CA VAL A 126 1.30 12.38 8.63
C VAL A 126 1.17 12.26 7.11
N LYS A 127 0.07 11.64 6.66
CA LYS A 127 -0.36 11.53 5.27
C LYS A 127 -1.76 12.10 5.10
N ASN A 128 -1.97 12.81 4.00
CA ASN A 128 -3.30 13.23 3.57
C ASN A 128 -3.89 12.13 2.68
N VAL A 129 -5.04 11.59 3.07
CA VAL A 129 -5.73 10.52 2.32
C VAL A 129 -7.14 10.97 2.00
N THR A 130 -7.57 10.74 0.76
CA THR A 130 -8.97 10.95 0.36
C THR A 130 -9.72 9.62 0.43
N MET A 131 -10.81 9.58 1.20
CA MET A 131 -11.66 8.40 1.33
C MET A 131 -13.11 8.84 1.53
N LEU A 132 -14.08 8.08 1.02
CA LEU A 132 -15.50 8.32 1.29
C LEU A 132 -15.97 9.76 0.98
N GLY A 133 -15.33 10.43 0.02
CA GLY A 133 -15.59 11.83 -0.33
C GLY A 133 -14.98 12.87 0.61
N GLU A 134 -14.30 12.43 1.67
CA GLU A 134 -13.66 13.26 2.69
C GLU A 134 -12.13 13.24 2.55
N GLN A 135 -11.47 14.22 3.18
CA GLN A 135 -10.01 14.18 3.41
C GLN A 135 -9.73 13.87 4.87
N VAL A 136 -8.82 12.94 5.11
CA VAL A 136 -8.41 12.54 6.45
C VAL A 136 -6.90 12.68 6.64
N ALA A 137 -6.51 13.02 7.86
CA ALA A 137 -5.12 12.99 8.30
C ALA A 137 -4.85 11.62 8.95
N VAL A 138 -4.07 10.80 8.26
CA VAL A 138 -3.54 9.54 8.80
C VAL A 138 -2.15 9.82 9.35
N PHE A 139 -1.96 9.73 10.67
CA PHE A 139 -0.67 10.04 11.28
C PHE A 139 -0.25 8.97 12.28
N ARG A 140 1.07 8.82 12.47
CA ARG A 140 1.62 7.89 13.47
C ARG A 140 2.28 8.68 14.58
N GLY A 141 1.78 8.49 15.80
CA GLY A 141 2.38 9.04 17.00
C GLY A 141 3.83 8.60 17.18
N GLU A 142 4.58 9.33 18.01
CA GLU A 142 5.95 8.97 18.38
C GLU A 142 6.01 7.65 19.16
N ASP A 143 4.91 7.28 19.83
CA ASP A 143 4.69 5.98 20.45
C ASP A 143 4.56 4.83 19.44
N GLY A 144 4.33 5.17 18.17
CA GLY A 144 4.17 4.23 17.07
C GLY A 144 2.73 3.86 16.78
N GLN A 145 1.73 4.42 17.46
CA GLN A 145 0.31 4.15 17.16
C GLN A 145 -0.18 4.97 15.97
N ALA A 146 -0.90 4.34 15.05
CA ALA A 146 -1.54 5.02 13.92
C ALA A 146 -2.92 5.54 14.33
N HIS A 147 -3.22 6.78 13.93
CA HIS A 147 -4.49 7.45 14.16
C HIS A 147 -5.03 8.03 12.87
N VAL A 148 -6.35 8.08 12.76
CA VAL A 148 -7.04 8.73 11.64
C VAL A 148 -8.00 9.77 12.19
N VAL A 149 -7.81 11.02 11.78
CA VAL A 149 -8.68 12.14 12.14
C VAL A 149 -9.11 12.88 10.88
N ASP A 150 -10.15 13.69 10.98
CA ASP A 150 -10.54 14.59 9.91
C ASP A 150 -9.35 15.48 9.50
N ALA A 151 -9.20 15.79 8.22
CA ALA A 151 -8.06 16.59 7.77
C ALA A 151 -8.20 18.05 8.17
N TYR A 152 -9.41 18.56 8.34
CA TYR A 152 -9.65 19.99 8.51
C TYR A 152 -9.72 20.40 9.98
N CYS A 153 -8.85 21.32 10.38
CA CYS A 153 -8.80 21.84 11.73
C CYS A 153 -10.11 22.59 12.08
N PRO A 154 -10.77 22.27 13.21
CA PRO A 154 -12.04 22.90 13.61
C PRO A 154 -11.92 24.39 13.97
N HIS A 155 -10.69 24.93 14.06
CA HIS A 155 -10.46 26.34 14.31
C HIS A 155 -10.82 27.20 13.09
N LEU A 156 -10.07 27.08 11.99
CA LEU A 156 -10.26 27.89 10.77
C LEU A 156 -10.05 27.07 9.48
N GLY A 157 -10.19 25.74 9.54
CA GLY A 157 -10.21 24.87 8.36
C GLY A 157 -8.85 24.63 7.69
N ALA A 158 -7.73 24.87 8.39
CA ALA A 158 -6.42 24.46 7.87
C ALA A 158 -6.34 22.93 7.77
N ASN A 159 -5.79 22.42 6.66
CA ASN A 159 -5.59 20.99 6.49
C ASN A 159 -4.38 20.52 7.34
N LEU A 160 -4.65 19.72 8.36
CA LEU A 160 -3.66 19.16 9.29
C LEU A 160 -2.67 18.21 8.62
N ALA A 161 -3.07 17.52 7.56
CA ALA A 161 -2.20 16.62 6.83
C ALA A 161 -1.31 17.34 5.79
N VAL A 162 -1.55 18.64 5.55
CA VAL A 162 -0.76 19.47 4.64
C VAL A 162 0.03 20.49 5.45
N GLY A 163 1.28 20.14 5.75
CA GLY A 163 2.21 20.99 6.51
C GLY A 163 2.09 20.89 8.02
N GLY A 164 1.07 20.20 8.54
CA GLY A 164 1.02 19.85 9.96
C GLY A 164 2.10 18.83 10.33
N ARG A 165 2.30 18.66 11.64
CA ARG A 165 3.33 17.76 12.18
C ARG A 165 2.81 16.96 13.35
N VAL A 166 3.41 15.80 13.60
CA VAL A 166 3.13 15.00 14.79
C VAL A 166 3.97 15.53 15.96
N VAL A 167 3.36 15.60 17.14
CA VAL A 167 4.02 15.94 18.41
C VAL A 167 3.53 14.96 19.46
N GLY A 168 4.38 14.01 19.87
CA GLY A 168 3.96 12.90 20.73
C GLY A 168 2.84 12.06 20.09
N GLY A 169 1.70 11.94 20.77
CA GLY A 169 0.48 11.28 20.26
C GLY A 169 -0.55 12.24 19.64
N CYS A 170 -0.13 13.47 19.30
CA CYS A 170 -1.01 14.51 18.78
C CYS A 170 -0.58 14.96 17.38
N ILE A 171 -1.54 15.49 16.62
CA ILE A 171 -1.26 16.24 15.41
C ILE A 171 -1.38 17.74 15.68
N GLU A 172 -0.36 18.48 15.28
CA GLU A 172 -0.29 19.92 15.40
C GLU A 172 -0.65 20.61 14.09
N CYS A 173 -1.61 21.54 14.18
CA CYS A 173 -2.09 22.34 13.07
C CYS A 173 -1.00 23.30 12.56
N PRO A 174 -0.74 23.34 11.24
CA PRO A 174 0.30 24.21 10.67
C PRO A 174 0.00 25.70 10.79
N PHE A 175 -1.28 26.07 10.96
CA PHE A 175 -1.68 27.47 10.91
C PHE A 175 -1.45 28.18 12.26
N HIS A 176 -1.92 27.58 13.34
CA HIS A 176 -1.93 28.21 14.67
C HIS A 176 -1.33 27.34 15.78
N GLY A 177 -0.78 26.17 15.43
CA GLY A 177 -0.14 25.28 16.40
C GLY A 177 -1.08 24.57 17.38
N TRP A 178 -2.39 24.53 17.10
CA TRP A 178 -3.34 23.76 17.91
C TRP A 178 -3.01 22.28 17.81
N GLN A 179 -2.91 21.59 18.95
CA GLN A 179 -2.59 20.17 19.01
C GLN A 179 -3.85 19.36 19.33
N PHE A 180 -4.15 18.36 18.51
CA PHE A 180 -5.27 17.45 18.67
C PHE A 180 -4.76 16.03 18.91
N ARG A 181 -5.22 15.38 19.98
CA ARG A 181 -4.84 14.01 20.32
C ARG A 181 -5.44 13.02 19.33
N GLY A 182 -4.67 12.03 18.91
CA GLY A 182 -5.11 11.06 17.89
C GLY A 182 -6.21 10.11 18.36
N GLU A 183 -6.18 9.68 19.62
CA GLU A 183 -7.11 8.69 20.18
C GLU A 183 -8.57 9.17 20.19
N ASP A 184 -8.81 10.40 20.62
CA ASP A 184 -10.16 10.94 20.80
C ASP A 184 -10.39 12.27 20.09
N GLY A 185 -9.39 12.80 19.39
CA GLY A 185 -9.48 14.07 18.67
C GLY A 185 -9.49 15.32 19.57
N LYS A 186 -9.38 15.20 20.90
CA LYS A 186 -9.47 16.36 21.80
C LYS A 186 -8.31 17.32 21.56
N CYS A 187 -8.60 18.62 21.54
CA CYS A 187 -7.56 19.63 21.57
C CYS A 187 -6.90 19.59 22.96
N VAL A 188 -5.59 19.35 23.00
CA VAL A 188 -4.83 19.25 24.26
C VAL A 188 -3.98 20.49 24.52
N ARG A 189 -3.72 21.31 23.48
CA ARG A 189 -2.89 22.49 23.60
C ARG A 189 -3.22 23.53 22.54
N ILE A 190 -3.34 24.78 22.99
CA ILE A 190 -3.37 25.99 22.16
C ILE A 190 -2.17 26.83 22.61
N PRO A 191 -1.14 27.05 21.76
CA PRO A 191 0.14 27.62 22.20
C PRO A 191 0.07 28.99 22.87
N TYR A 192 -0.96 29.77 22.55
CA TYR A 192 -1.15 31.15 22.97
C TYR A 192 -2.35 31.35 23.90
N ALA A 193 -2.94 30.27 24.44
CA ALA A 193 -4.05 30.35 25.39
C ALA A 193 -3.75 29.54 26.65
N GLU A 194 -4.14 30.07 27.81
CA GLU A 194 -3.97 29.37 29.10
C GLU A 194 -4.92 28.19 29.26
N ARG A 195 -6.08 28.23 28.59
CA ARG A 195 -7.12 27.19 28.66
C ARG A 195 -7.56 26.79 27.27
N VAL A 196 -7.79 25.49 27.10
CA VAL A 196 -8.39 24.92 25.89
C VAL A 196 -9.89 24.79 26.11
N PRO A 197 -10.75 25.29 25.19
CA PRO A 197 -12.20 25.10 25.30
C PRO A 197 -12.58 23.61 25.27
N GLU A 198 -13.51 23.17 26.12
CA GLU A 198 -13.89 21.75 26.22
C GLU A 198 -14.48 21.18 24.93
N PHE A 199 -15.12 22.02 24.13
CA PHE A 199 -15.69 21.65 22.82
C PHE A 199 -14.65 21.63 21.69
N ALA A 200 -13.40 22.04 21.93
CA ALA A 200 -12.36 22.04 20.91
C ALA A 200 -11.90 20.60 20.66
N GLN A 201 -12.49 19.98 19.65
CA GLN A 201 -12.24 18.60 19.26
C GLN A 201 -12.27 18.47 17.75
N ILE A 202 -11.32 17.73 17.18
CA ILE A 202 -11.41 17.29 15.79
C ILE A 202 -12.10 15.94 15.74
N LYS A 203 -12.85 15.65 14.68
CA LYS A 203 -13.52 14.36 14.51
C LYS A 203 -12.48 13.24 14.34
N PRO A 204 -12.36 12.28 15.27
CA PRO A 204 -11.61 11.05 15.03
C PRO A 204 -12.43 10.11 14.14
N TRP A 205 -11.74 9.27 13.38
CA TRP A 205 -12.34 8.17 12.65
C TRP A 205 -12.03 6.86 13.39
N PRO A 206 -13.02 6.01 13.71
CA PRO A 206 -12.73 4.72 14.31
C PRO A 206 -11.82 3.93 13.36
N SER A 207 -10.62 3.59 13.84
CA SER A 207 -9.57 3.04 12.99
C SER A 207 -8.78 1.97 13.73
N CYS A 208 -8.21 1.04 12.99
CA CYS A 208 -7.27 0.05 13.53
C CYS A 208 -6.09 -0.17 12.57
N GLU A 209 -5.00 -0.68 13.11
CA GLU A 209 -3.84 -1.11 12.33
C GLU A 209 -3.68 -2.62 12.47
N LEU A 210 -3.89 -3.34 11.36
CA LEU A 210 -3.87 -4.80 11.35
C LEU A 210 -3.40 -5.31 9.98
N ASN A 211 -2.74 -6.48 9.96
CA ASN A 211 -2.28 -7.13 8.72
C ASN A 211 -1.43 -6.22 7.81
N GLY A 212 -0.65 -5.30 8.40
CA GLY A 212 0.17 -4.34 7.66
C GLY A 212 -0.61 -3.18 7.00
N MET A 213 -1.86 -2.97 7.38
CA MET A 213 -2.75 -1.95 6.84
C MET A 213 -3.31 -1.06 7.96
N VAL A 214 -3.50 0.23 7.66
CA VAL A 214 -4.35 1.12 8.46
C VAL A 214 -5.74 1.07 7.85
N LEU A 215 -6.74 0.78 8.69
CA LEU A 215 -8.13 0.64 8.29
C LEU A 215 -9.01 1.62 9.05
N VAL A 216 -10.08 2.07 8.41
CA VAL A 216 -11.12 2.94 8.99
C VAL A 216 -12.47 2.27 8.90
N TRP A 217 -13.24 2.35 9.97
CA TRP A 217 -14.64 1.95 10.00
C TRP A 217 -15.53 3.09 9.53
N TYR A 218 -16.51 2.76 8.69
CA TYR A 218 -17.57 3.65 8.28
C TYR A 218 -18.94 3.02 8.49
N HIS A 219 -19.85 3.84 9.01
CA HIS A 219 -21.26 3.51 9.08
C HIS A 219 -22.08 4.76 8.75
N CYS A 220 -23.10 4.64 7.88
CA CYS A 220 -23.95 5.76 7.47
C CYS A 220 -24.65 6.46 8.66
N ASP A 221 -25.09 5.67 9.65
CA ASP A 221 -25.71 6.17 10.88
C ASP A 221 -24.71 6.43 12.02
N GLY A 222 -23.40 6.31 11.76
CA GLY A 222 -22.36 6.53 12.78
C GLY A 222 -22.28 5.49 13.89
N MET A 223 -22.81 4.27 13.67
CA MET A 223 -22.69 3.17 14.62
C MET A 223 -21.24 2.64 14.69
N ASP A 224 -20.88 2.14 15.87
CA ASP A 224 -19.57 1.51 16.12
C ASP A 224 -19.36 0.22 15.31
N PRO A 225 -18.10 -0.23 15.13
CA PRO A 225 -17.79 -1.49 14.46
C PRO A 225 -18.55 -2.68 15.05
N THR A 226 -19.37 -3.33 14.22
CA THR A 226 -20.12 -4.54 14.60
C THR A 226 -19.34 -5.83 14.34
N TRP A 227 -18.23 -5.75 13.62
CA TRP A 227 -17.33 -6.86 13.32
C TRP A 227 -15.89 -6.37 13.21
N GLN A 228 -14.94 -7.30 13.36
CA GLN A 228 -13.50 -7.02 13.29
C GLN A 228 -12.85 -7.76 12.12
N ILE A 229 -11.81 -7.16 11.55
CA ILE A 229 -10.98 -7.80 10.52
C ILE A 229 -10.20 -8.94 11.19
N PRO A 230 -10.22 -10.17 10.65
CA PRO A 230 -9.44 -11.26 11.20
C PRO A 230 -7.94 -11.00 11.03
N GLU A 231 -7.18 -11.24 12.09
CA GLU A 231 -5.73 -11.21 12.04
C GLU A 231 -5.19 -12.36 11.17
N GLN A 232 -4.16 -12.07 10.38
CA GLN A 232 -3.41 -13.06 9.61
C GLN A 232 -2.08 -13.29 10.31
N GLU A 233 -1.97 -14.40 11.06
CA GLU A 233 -0.79 -14.71 11.87
C GLU A 233 0.50 -14.78 11.05
N GLU A 234 0.45 -15.24 9.80
CA GLU A 234 1.60 -15.32 8.92
C GLU A 234 2.20 -13.94 8.64
N ILE A 235 1.37 -12.92 8.56
CA ILE A 235 1.80 -11.52 8.38
C ILE A 235 2.35 -10.99 9.71
N THR A 236 1.63 -11.17 10.82
CA THR A 236 2.06 -10.68 12.14
C THR A 236 3.38 -11.32 12.59
N LEU A 237 3.52 -12.64 12.41
CA LEU A 237 4.72 -13.42 12.72
C LEU A 237 5.82 -13.25 11.65
N LYS A 238 5.59 -12.44 10.61
CA LYS A 238 6.54 -12.18 9.51
C LYS A 238 7.00 -13.44 8.77
N LYS A 239 6.17 -14.49 8.77
CA LYS A 239 6.35 -15.68 7.92
C LYS A 239 6.11 -15.30 6.46
N TRP A 240 5.14 -14.42 6.21
CA TRP A 240 4.92 -13.81 4.90
C TRP A 240 5.59 -12.44 4.84
N ILE A 241 6.29 -12.22 3.72
CA ILE A 241 7.02 -10.98 3.47
C ILE A 241 6.28 -10.21 2.39
N TYR A 242 6.09 -8.92 2.61
CA TYR A 242 5.51 -8.03 1.61
C TYR A 242 6.39 -7.98 0.35
N ARG A 243 5.82 -8.37 -0.79
CA ARG A 243 6.51 -8.43 -2.10
C ARG A 243 6.07 -7.36 -3.09
N GLY A 244 5.05 -6.57 -2.76
CA GLY A 244 4.57 -5.53 -3.64
C GLY A 244 3.07 -5.28 -3.52
N ARG A 245 2.59 -4.31 -4.30
CA ARG A 245 1.18 -3.98 -4.46
C ARG A 245 0.89 -3.48 -5.86
N THR A 246 -0.34 -3.73 -6.30
CA THR A 246 -0.93 -3.10 -7.48
C THR A 246 -2.06 -2.19 -7.02
N GLU A 247 -2.07 -0.93 -7.46
CA GLU A 247 -3.10 0.04 -7.11
C GLU A 247 -3.64 0.67 -8.39
N HIS A 248 -4.96 0.74 -8.51
CA HIS A 248 -5.64 1.20 -9.71
C HIS A 248 -6.67 2.26 -9.34
N PHE A 249 -6.50 3.47 -9.87
CA PHE A 249 -7.49 4.52 -9.73
C PHE A 249 -8.56 4.32 -10.81
N ILE A 250 -9.78 3.97 -10.39
CA ILE A 250 -10.88 3.73 -11.32
C ILE A 250 -12.03 4.72 -11.10
N ASN A 251 -12.66 5.16 -12.18
CA ASN A 251 -13.84 6.00 -12.13
C ASN A 251 -15.10 5.15 -12.26
N SER A 252 -15.40 4.37 -11.23
CA SER A 252 -16.53 3.43 -11.19
C SER A 252 -17.24 3.49 -9.84
N HIS A 253 -18.47 2.99 -9.77
CA HIS A 253 -19.12 2.76 -8.48
C HIS A 253 -18.42 1.60 -7.76
N ILE A 254 -18.26 1.69 -6.43
CA ILE A 254 -17.55 0.67 -5.65
C ILE A 254 -18.18 -0.73 -5.78
N GLN A 255 -19.49 -0.79 -6.04
CA GLN A 255 -20.22 -2.04 -6.29
C GLN A 255 -19.75 -2.79 -7.54
N GLU A 256 -19.26 -2.11 -8.58
CA GLU A 256 -18.92 -2.77 -9.85
C GLU A 256 -17.73 -3.74 -9.70
N ILE A 257 -16.85 -3.53 -8.71
CA ILE A 257 -15.71 -4.40 -8.45
C ILE A 257 -16.15 -5.78 -7.91
N PRO A 258 -16.92 -5.89 -6.82
CA PRO A 258 -17.33 -7.18 -6.26
C PRO A 258 -18.25 -8.01 -7.16
N GLU A 259 -18.98 -7.42 -8.12
CA GLU A 259 -19.81 -8.20 -9.07
C GLU A 259 -18.97 -9.24 -9.86
N ASN A 260 -17.66 -9.00 -10.03
CA ASN A 260 -16.73 -9.96 -10.64
C ASN A 260 -16.67 -11.30 -9.90
N ALA A 261 -17.00 -11.34 -8.60
CA ALA A 261 -16.96 -12.57 -7.80
C ALA A 261 -18.02 -13.59 -8.24
N ALA A 262 -19.17 -13.13 -8.76
CA ALA A 262 -20.25 -14.01 -9.23
C ALA A 262 -20.12 -14.37 -10.71
N ASP A 263 -19.40 -13.58 -11.51
CA ASP A 263 -19.22 -13.81 -12.93
C ASP A 263 -18.10 -14.83 -13.19
N ILE A 264 -18.42 -16.12 -13.18
CA ILE A 264 -17.43 -17.16 -13.50
C ILE A 264 -17.03 -17.11 -15.00
N ALA A 265 -17.90 -16.61 -15.87
CA ALA A 265 -17.67 -16.63 -17.31
C ALA A 265 -16.52 -15.71 -17.75
N HIS A 266 -16.37 -14.55 -17.09
CA HIS A 266 -15.29 -13.60 -17.43
C HIS A 266 -13.89 -14.19 -17.26
N LEU A 267 -13.71 -15.21 -16.41
CA LEU A 267 -12.42 -15.88 -16.21
C LEU A 267 -11.89 -16.46 -17.52
N SER A 268 -12.75 -17.09 -18.32
CA SER A 268 -12.36 -17.68 -19.60
C SER A 268 -12.05 -16.65 -20.69
N HIS A 269 -12.60 -15.44 -20.58
CA HIS A 269 -12.52 -14.41 -21.62
C HIS A 269 -11.45 -13.36 -21.35
N LEU A 270 -11.34 -12.88 -20.11
CA LEU A 270 -10.44 -11.78 -19.73
C LEU A 270 -9.11 -12.27 -19.16
N HIS A 271 -9.10 -13.41 -18.46
CA HIS A 271 -7.87 -13.92 -17.88
C HIS A 271 -7.15 -14.79 -18.90
N THR A 272 -5.84 -14.57 -19.06
CA THR A 272 -5.04 -15.40 -19.95
C THR A 272 -4.90 -16.78 -19.32
N PRO A 273 -5.05 -17.88 -20.10
CA PRO A 273 -4.79 -19.23 -19.61
C PRO A 273 -3.42 -19.27 -18.93
N SER A 274 -3.39 -19.64 -17.65
CA SER A 274 -2.13 -19.96 -17.00
C SER A 274 -1.44 -21.06 -17.81
N ILE A 275 -0.14 -20.90 -18.08
CA ILE A 275 0.68 -21.86 -18.85
C ILE A 275 0.53 -23.30 -18.32
N LEU A 276 0.19 -23.47 -17.04
CA LEU A 276 0.12 -24.76 -16.36
C LEU A 276 -1.29 -25.22 -15.95
N SER A 277 -2.29 -24.33 -15.89
CA SER A 277 -3.65 -24.66 -15.39
C SER A 277 -4.81 -24.12 -16.22
N GLY A 278 -4.53 -23.37 -17.29
CA GLY A 278 -5.59 -22.70 -18.05
C GLY A 278 -6.32 -21.63 -17.23
N VAL A 279 -7.60 -21.41 -17.54
CA VAL A 279 -8.49 -20.42 -16.89
C VAL A 279 -9.79 -21.05 -16.35
N ASP A 280 -9.93 -22.37 -16.48
CA ASP A 280 -11.14 -23.09 -16.09
C ASP A 280 -10.97 -23.67 -14.68
N LEU A 281 -11.70 -23.12 -13.72
CA LEU A 281 -11.70 -23.52 -12.32
C LEU A 281 -12.10 -24.98 -12.09
N ARG A 282 -12.67 -25.67 -13.08
CA ARG A 282 -13.01 -27.10 -12.99
C ARG A 282 -11.80 -28.01 -13.18
N TYR A 283 -10.71 -27.50 -13.76
CA TYR A 283 -9.51 -28.27 -14.11
C TYR A 283 -8.25 -27.85 -13.34
N THR A 284 -8.38 -26.96 -12.35
CA THR A 284 -7.28 -26.58 -11.44
C THR A 284 -6.82 -27.73 -10.54
N ASN A 285 -7.58 -28.83 -10.44
CA ASN A 285 -7.26 -30.01 -9.63
C ASN A 285 -6.53 -31.10 -10.44
N SER A 286 -5.40 -30.74 -11.04
CA SER A 286 -4.52 -31.67 -11.76
C SER A 286 -3.50 -32.29 -10.79
N LYS A 287 -3.21 -33.60 -10.90
CA LYS A 287 -2.18 -34.27 -10.06
C LYS A 287 -0.78 -33.67 -10.20
N VAL A 288 -0.50 -32.96 -11.28
CA VAL A 288 0.76 -32.23 -11.47
C VAL A 288 0.85 -31.01 -10.54
N TRP A 289 -0.28 -30.49 -10.05
CA TRP A 289 -0.35 -29.31 -9.18
C TRP A 289 -0.17 -29.60 -7.68
N ASP A 290 -0.04 -30.86 -7.27
CA ASP A 290 0.10 -31.20 -5.84
C ASP A 290 1.31 -30.52 -5.17
N PHE A 291 2.37 -30.22 -5.94
CA PHE A 291 3.60 -29.58 -5.47
C PHE A 291 3.57 -28.03 -5.51
N VAL A 292 2.60 -27.41 -6.20
CA VAL A 292 2.42 -25.93 -6.29
C VAL A 292 0.99 -25.58 -5.88
N ARG A 293 0.48 -26.19 -4.82
CA ARG A 293 -0.86 -25.87 -4.33
C ARG A 293 -0.86 -24.57 -3.54
N HIS A 294 -1.70 -23.63 -3.96
CA HIS A 294 -2.26 -22.63 -3.07
C HIS A 294 -3.43 -23.26 -2.32
N HIS A 295 -3.23 -23.55 -1.04
CA HIS A 295 -4.33 -23.97 -0.16
C HIS A 295 -5.18 -22.74 0.17
N TRP A 296 -6.41 -22.73 -0.33
CA TRP A 296 -7.46 -21.83 0.12
C TRP A 296 -8.30 -22.56 1.16
N GLU A 297 -7.93 -22.45 2.44
CA GLU A 297 -8.86 -22.78 3.51
C GLU A 297 -9.79 -21.59 3.70
N GLY A 298 -10.83 -21.54 2.86
CA GLY A 298 -11.96 -20.65 3.13
C GLY A 298 -12.69 -21.19 4.34
N CYS A 299 -12.48 -20.62 5.52
CA CYS A 299 -13.39 -20.81 6.64
C CYS A 299 -14.66 -20.02 6.31
N PRO A 300 -15.81 -20.68 6.08
CA PRO A 300 -17.05 -19.95 5.94
C PRO A 300 -17.36 -19.34 7.31
N CYS A 301 -17.18 -18.03 7.48
CA CYS A 301 -17.75 -17.30 8.62
C CYS A 301 -19.29 -17.21 8.50
N LEU A 302 -19.95 -18.33 8.23
CA LEU A 302 -21.41 -18.47 8.12
C LEU A 302 -22.07 -18.79 9.48
N GLU A 303 -21.32 -18.78 10.58
CA GLU A 303 -21.87 -18.92 11.95
C GLU A 303 -22.07 -17.57 12.66
N ALA A 304 -22.29 -16.49 11.92
CA ALA A 304 -23.06 -15.37 12.47
C ALA A 304 -24.54 -15.65 12.14
N GLU A 305 -25.31 -15.97 13.17
CA GLU A 305 -26.76 -16.23 13.10
C GLU A 305 -27.45 -15.34 12.05
N LEU A 306 -28.05 -15.99 11.07
CA LEU A 306 -28.91 -15.39 10.04
C LEU A 306 -30.03 -14.58 10.70
N SER A 307 -29.76 -13.31 10.96
CA SER A 307 -30.80 -12.29 11.05
C SER A 307 -31.19 -11.94 9.60
N PRO A 308 -32.47 -12.08 9.22
CA PRO A 308 -32.90 -11.93 7.83
C PRO A 308 -32.80 -10.45 7.43
N GLY A 309 -31.72 -10.05 6.75
CA GLY A 309 -31.61 -8.69 6.22
C GLY A 309 -30.27 -8.20 5.69
N LEU A 310 -29.13 -8.87 5.93
CA LEU A 310 -27.82 -8.37 5.48
C LEU A 310 -27.14 -9.32 4.48
N MET A 311 -27.26 -9.01 3.18
CA MET A 311 -26.27 -9.44 2.19
C MET A 311 -25.10 -8.47 2.21
N GLY A 312 -24.13 -8.70 3.08
CA GLY A 312 -22.82 -8.05 3.02
C GLY A 312 -21.85 -8.95 2.25
N ALA A 313 -21.58 -8.63 0.99
CA ALA A 313 -20.58 -9.35 0.20
C ALA A 313 -19.17 -8.97 0.69
N CYS A 314 -18.52 -9.87 1.42
CA CYS A 314 -17.09 -9.79 1.72
C CYS A 314 -16.31 -10.36 0.52
N VAL A 315 -15.61 -9.50 -0.22
CA VAL A 315 -14.66 -9.93 -1.26
C VAL A 315 -13.28 -9.42 -0.85
N CYS A 316 -12.59 -10.22 -0.03
CA CYS A 316 -11.18 -10.02 0.28
C CYS A 316 -10.36 -10.95 -0.63
N VAL A 317 -10.00 -10.50 -1.83
CA VAL A 317 -9.11 -11.27 -2.72
C VAL A 317 -7.66 -10.86 -2.40
N LEU A 318 -7.03 -11.59 -1.48
CA LEU A 318 -5.58 -11.57 -1.30
C LEU A 318 -4.95 -12.63 -2.21
N ALA A 319 -4.58 -12.25 -3.43
CA ALA A 319 -3.78 -13.09 -4.30
C ALA A 319 -2.29 -12.88 -3.99
N GLY A 320 -1.68 -13.81 -3.25
CA GLY A 320 -0.24 -13.86 -3.00
C GLY A 320 0.37 -15.16 -3.53
N LEU A 321 1.42 -15.08 -4.35
CA LEU A 321 2.26 -16.25 -4.66
C LEU A 321 3.10 -16.58 -3.43
N ALA A 322 2.79 -17.71 -2.78
CA ALA A 322 3.59 -18.25 -1.67
C ALA A 322 4.85 -18.91 -2.25
N VAL A 323 6.02 -18.46 -1.81
CA VAL A 323 7.27 -19.22 -1.94
C VAL A 323 7.70 -19.57 -0.52
N PRO A 324 7.82 -20.86 -0.15
CA PRO A 324 8.34 -21.25 1.16
C PRO A 324 9.75 -20.70 1.34
N GLY A 325 9.98 -19.98 2.45
CA GLY A 325 11.33 -19.61 2.85
C GLY A 325 12.08 -20.83 3.37
N GLY A 326 13.28 -21.06 2.83
CA GLY A 326 14.30 -21.91 3.45
C GLY A 326 15.07 -21.18 4.53
#